data_AF-A0A936KIC5-F1
#
_entry.id   AF-A0A936KIC5-F1
#
_cell.length_a   1.000
_cell.length_b   1.000
_cell.length_c   1.000
_cell.angle_alpha   90.00
_cell.angle_beta   90.00
_cell.angle_gamma   90.00
#
_symmetry.space_group_name_H-M   'P 1'
#
loop_
_entity.id
_entity.type
_entity.pdbx_description
1 polymer ?
#
loop_
_entity_poly.entity_id
_entity_poly.type
_entity_poly.pdbx_seq_one_letter_code
_entity_poly.pdbx_strand_id
1 'polypeptide(L)'
;MLLLLIPIIIGKIMYDLTLKYEKNGWLYPILGIVIYFLATIILGVIFDFLYPSKYNIKYADPLFLGASVVVGLGAFAAYYFLMKKSWGQK
;
A
#
# COMPACT_ATOMS: atom_id res chain seq x y z
N MET A 1 -8.11 -15.24 -3.77
CA MET A 1 -9.13 -14.39 -3.11
C MET A 1 -8.51 -13.39 -2.13
N LEU A 2 -7.45 -13.73 -1.37
CA LEU A 2 -6.72 -12.78 -0.50
C LEU A 2 -6.19 -11.52 -1.20
N LEU A 3 -5.81 -11.62 -2.49
CA LEU A 3 -5.26 -10.50 -3.27
C LEU A 3 -6.24 -9.30 -3.38
N LEU A 4 -7.55 -9.56 -3.38
CA LEU A 4 -8.57 -8.52 -3.45
C LEU A 4 -8.99 -8.01 -2.06
N LEU A 5 -8.71 -8.78 -1.01
CA LEU A 5 -9.16 -8.48 0.34
C LEU A 5 -8.43 -7.25 0.90
N ILE A 6 -7.12 -7.13 0.64
CA ILE A 6 -6.32 -5.97 1.06
C ILE A 6 -6.81 -4.67 0.37
N PRO A 7 -6.95 -4.61 -0.97
CA PRO A 7 -7.52 -3.44 -1.65
C PRO A 7 -8.91 -3.03 -1.13
N ILE A 8 -9.79 -4.00 -0.85
CA ILE A 8 -11.13 -3.72 -0.32
C ILE A 8 -11.05 -3.05 1.06
N ILE A 9 -10.19 -3.57 1.95
CA ILE A 9 -10.00 -2.99 3.29
C ILE A 9 -9.40 -1.58 3.20
N ILE A 10 -8.33 -1.41 2.41
CA ILE A 10 -7.67 -0.11 2.19
C ILE A 10 -8.68 0.90 1.63
N GLY A 11 -9.44 0.48 0.62
CA GLY A 11 -10.48 1.29 -0.01
C GLY A 11 -11.52 1.75 1.01
N LYS A 12 -12.06 0.83 1.81
CA LYS A 12 -13.04 1.15 2.86
C LYS A 12 -12.48 2.13 3.89
N ILE A 13 -11.28 1.88 4.42
CA ILE A 13 -10.66 2.74 5.44
C ILE A 13 -10.46 4.16 4.92
N MET A 14 -9.97 4.33 3.69
CA MET A 14 -9.84 5.66 3.11
C MET A 14 -11.18 6.28 2.75
N TYR A 15 -12.15 5.49 2.30
CA TYR A 15 -13.48 5.98 1.96
C TYR A 15 -14.13 6.62 3.20
N ASP A 16 -14.09 5.93 4.33
CA ASP A 16 -14.60 6.45 5.60
C ASP A 16 -13.87 7.73 6.03
N LEU A 17 -12.56 7.80 5.80
CA LEU A 17 -11.78 9.02 6.05
C LEU A 17 -12.23 10.18 5.14
N THR A 18 -12.49 9.92 3.87
CA THR A 18 -12.95 10.97 2.94
C THR A 18 -14.33 11.49 3.29
N LEU A 19 -15.24 10.63 3.75
CA LEU A 19 -16.55 11.06 4.25
C LEU A 19 -16.41 11.98 5.45
N LYS A 20 -15.51 11.64 6.38
CA LYS A 20 -15.27 12.46 7.59
C LYS A 20 -14.80 13.88 7.29
N TYR A 21 -14.01 14.06 6.24
CA TYR A 21 -13.40 15.36 5.88
C TYR A 21 -13.98 15.99 4.61
N GLU A 22 -15.17 15.52 4.18
CA GLU A 22 -15.89 16.00 2.99
C GLU A 22 -15.00 16.06 1.73
N LYS A 23 -14.23 14.99 1.51
CA LYS A 23 -13.35 14.82 0.35
C LYS A 23 -13.97 13.87 -0.69
N ASN A 24 -13.40 13.85 -1.89
CA ASN A 24 -13.85 12.97 -2.96
C ASN A 24 -13.72 11.49 -2.55
N GLY A 25 -14.85 10.80 -2.42
CA GLY A 25 -14.92 9.41 -1.98
C GLY A 25 -14.33 8.38 -2.94
N TRP A 26 -14.05 8.72 -4.20
CA TRP A 26 -13.50 7.76 -5.17
C TRP A 26 -11.99 7.93 -5.34
N LEU A 27 -11.53 9.17 -5.45
CA LEU A 27 -10.14 9.47 -5.79
C LEU A 27 -9.16 9.00 -4.71
N TYR A 28 -9.36 9.39 -3.44
CA TYR A 28 -8.39 9.12 -2.38
C TYR A 28 -8.31 7.64 -1.96
N PRO A 29 -9.42 6.86 -1.97
CA PRO A 29 -9.34 5.42 -1.78
C PRO A 29 -8.58 4.70 -2.89
N ILE A 30 -8.83 5.05 -4.16
CA ILE A 30 -8.08 4.48 -5.28
C ILE A 30 -6.58 4.82 -5.15
N LEU A 31 -6.23 6.05 -4.80
CA LEU A 31 -4.84 6.44 -4.53
C LEU A 31 -4.21 5.62 -3.40
N GLY A 32 -4.95 5.33 -2.32
CA GLY A 32 -4.47 4.46 -1.24
C GLY A 32 -4.13 3.05 -1.73
N ILE A 33 -4.97 2.48 -2.59
CA ILE A 33 -4.72 1.17 -3.21
C ILE A 33 -3.50 1.23 -4.14
N VAL A 34 -3.38 2.29 -4.95
CA VAL A 34 -2.24 2.48 -5.85
C VAL A 34 -0.93 2.61 -5.07
N ILE A 35 -0.92 3.37 -3.97
CA ILE A 35 0.27 3.54 -3.11
C ILE A 35 0.71 2.20 -2.50
N TYR A 36 -0.24 1.37 -2.06
CA TYR A 36 0.06 0.02 -1.58
C TYR A 36 0.82 -0.79 -2.62
N PHE A 37 0.30 -0.88 -3.86
CA PHE A 37 0.94 -1.66 -4.91
C PHE A 37 2.26 -1.04 -5.40
N LEU A 38 2.34 0.28 -5.54
CA LEU A 38 3.58 0.96 -5.90
C LEU A 38 4.71 0.66 -4.90
N ALA A 39 4.40 0.67 -3.60
CA ALA A 39 5.39 0.33 -2.57
C ALA A 39 5.88 -1.13 -2.70
N THR A 40 5.00 -2.08 -3.03
CA THR A 40 5.40 -3.47 -3.27
C THR A 40 6.27 -3.63 -4.52
N ILE A 41 5.99 -2.86 -5.58
CA ILE A 41 6.81 -2.87 -6.81
C ILE A 41 8.20 -2.30 -6.52
N ILE A 42 8.27 -1.17 -5.81
CA ILE A 42 9.53 -0.55 -5.39
C ILE A 42 10.35 -1.52 -4.54
N LEU A 43 9.71 -2.23 -3.61
CA LEU A 43 10.37 -3.27 -2.84
C LEU A 43 10.94 -4.37 -3.74
N GLY A 44 10.18 -4.85 -4.74
CA GLY A 44 10.65 -5.82 -5.73
C GLY A 44 11.93 -5.37 -6.42
N VAL A 45 11.97 -4.13 -6.92
CA VAL A 45 13.15 -3.56 -7.59
C VAL A 45 14.35 -3.48 -6.64
N ILE A 46 14.14 -3.04 -5.39
CA ILE A 46 15.19 -2.98 -4.37
C ILE A 46 15.71 -4.38 -4.06
N PHE A 47 14.80 -5.34 -3.95
CA PHE A 47 15.12 -6.72 -3.59
C PHE A 47 15.95 -7.39 -4.69
N ASP A 48 15.58 -7.21 -5.95
CA ASP A 48 16.34 -7.72 -7.11
C ASP A 48 17.73 -7.10 -7.21
N PHE A 49 17.85 -5.82 -6.87
CA PHE A 49 19.14 -5.13 -6.85
C PHE A 49 20.06 -5.67 -5.75
N LEU A 50 19.52 -5.93 -4.55
CA LEU A 50 20.29 -6.44 -3.41
C LEU A 50 20.64 -7.92 -3.52
N TYR A 51 19.79 -8.70 -4.18
CA TYR A 51 19.95 -10.14 -4.36
C TYR A 51 19.88 -10.51 -5.85
N PRO A 52 20.95 -10.23 -6.61
CA PRO A 52 20.95 -10.46 -8.04
C PRO A 52 20.69 -11.93 -8.38
N SER A 53 19.92 -12.13 -9.47
CA SER A 53 19.27 -13.36 -9.97
C SER A 53 20.12 -14.64 -10.09
N LYS A 54 21.40 -14.62 -9.75
CA LYS A 54 22.22 -15.84 -9.55
C LYS A 54 21.73 -16.67 -8.38
N TYR A 55 21.15 -16.02 -7.37
CA TYR A 55 20.35 -16.67 -6.35
C TYR A 55 18.93 -16.74 -6.91
N ASN A 56 18.40 -17.94 -7.14
CA ASN A 56 17.04 -18.20 -7.66
C ASN A 56 15.96 -17.73 -6.66
N ILE A 57 15.94 -16.45 -6.30
CA ILE A 57 14.93 -15.93 -5.41
C ILE A 57 13.66 -15.77 -6.21
N LYS A 58 12.71 -16.65 -5.92
CA LYS A 58 11.38 -16.59 -6.50
C LYS A 58 10.64 -15.48 -5.76
N TYR A 59 9.93 -14.60 -6.47
CA TYR A 59 8.97 -13.67 -5.83
C TYR A 59 7.83 -14.39 -5.07
N ALA A 60 7.77 -15.73 -5.16
CA ALA A 60 6.95 -16.59 -4.32
C ALA A 60 7.61 -16.96 -2.97
N ASP A 61 8.81 -16.46 -2.69
CA ASP A 61 9.51 -16.72 -1.44
C ASP A 61 8.71 -16.13 -0.25
N PRO A 62 8.51 -16.89 0.84
CA PRO A 62 7.74 -16.42 1.99
C PRO A 62 8.28 -15.12 2.61
N LEU A 63 9.59 -14.89 2.61
CA LEU A 63 10.18 -13.66 3.14
C LEU A 63 9.85 -12.46 2.26
N PHE A 64 9.95 -12.60 0.93
CA PHE A 64 9.59 -11.54 0.00
C PHE A 64 8.09 -11.21 0.06
N LEU A 65 7.24 -12.24 0.09
CA LEU A 65 5.79 -12.06 0.22
C LEU A 65 5.41 -11.39 1.55
N GLY A 66 6.03 -11.82 2.65
CA GLY A 66 5.83 -11.20 3.97
C GLY A 66 6.26 -9.74 3.99
N ALA A 67 7.46 -9.45 3.47
CA ALA A 67 7.98 -8.08 3.38
C ALA A 67 7.09 -7.19 2.50
N SER A 68 6.58 -7.71 1.38
CA SER A 68 5.67 -6.98 0.48
C SER A 68 4.40 -6.55 1.19
N VAL A 69 3.78 -7.42 2.00
CA VAL A 69 2.59 -7.06 2.78
C VAL A 69 2.90 -5.95 3.78
N VAL A 70 4.00 -6.09 4.53
CA VAL A 70 4.40 -5.10 5.54
C VAL A 70 4.71 -3.74 4.91
N VAL A 71 5.50 -3.71 3.84
CA VAL A 71 5.89 -2.48 3.14
C VAL A 71 4.68 -1.80 2.50
N GLY A 72 3.81 -2.57 1.83
CA GLY A 72 2.58 -2.04 1.24
C GLY A 72 1.65 -1.42 2.29
N LEU A 73 1.42 -2.12 3.41
CA LEU A 73 0.60 -1.60 4.50
C LEU A 73 1.24 -0.39 5.20
N GLY A 74 2.56 -0.39 5.36
CA GLY A 74 3.31 0.74 5.90
C GLY A 74 3.19 1.99 5.04
N ALA A 75 3.33 1.86 3.72
CA ALA A 75 3.15 2.95 2.78
C ALA A 75 1.70 3.49 2.78
N PHE A 76 0.72 2.58 2.81
CA PHE A 76 -0.69 2.95 2.97
C PHE A 76 -0.93 3.71 4.28
N ALA A 77 -0.41 3.21 5.41
CA ALA A 77 -0.57 3.86 6.71
C ALA A 77 0.04 5.26 6.72
N ALA A 78 1.25 5.42 6.17
CA ALA A 78 1.88 6.74 6.01
C ALA A 78 0.99 7.69 5.21
N TYR A 79 0.46 7.25 4.07
CA TYR A 79 -0.50 8.03 3.28
C TYR A 79 -1.77 8.39 4.06
N TYR A 80 -2.39 7.43 4.75
CA TYR A 80 -3.56 7.66 5.58
C TYR A 80 -3.31 8.74 6.65
N PHE A 81 -2.20 8.65 7.38
CA PHE A 81 -1.86 9.62 8.42
C PHE A 81 -1.54 11.01 7.85
N LEU A 82 -0.88 11.08 6.70
CA LEU A 82 -0.63 12.35 6.00
C LEU A 82 -1.93 13.03 5.58
N MET A 83 -2.87 12.28 4.99
CA MET A 83 -4.17 12.81 4.59
C MET A 83 -5.00 13.22 5.80
N LYS A 84 -5.08 12.38 6.84
CA LYS A 84 -5.79 12.70 8.08
C LYS A 84 -5.25 13.97 8.76
N LYS A 85 -3.92 14.12 8.81
CA LYS A 85 -3.27 15.33 9.36
C LYS A 85 -3.56 16.56 8.50
N SER A 86 -3.35 16.46 7.20
CA SER A 86 -3.56 17.57 6.25
C SER A 86 -5.02 18.06 6.26
N TRP A 87 -5.98 17.14 6.32
CA TRP A 87 -7.40 17.51 6.29
C TRP A 87 -7.94 17.95 7.65
N GLY A 88 -7.39 17.44 8.77
CA GLY A 88 -7.77 17.86 10.12
C GLY A 88 -7.08 19.12 10.62
N GLN A 89 -6.15 19.69 9.84
CA GLN A 89 -5.54 20.99 10.09
C GLN A 89 -6.30 22.15 9.41
N LYS A 90 -7.38 21.85 8.68
CA LYS A 90 -8.35 22.82 8.18
C LYS A 90 -9.55 22.86 9.11
#